data_AF-A0A919ITU7-F1
#
_entry.id   AF-A0A919ITU7-F1
#
_cell.length_a   1.000
_cell.length_b   1.000
_cell.length_c   1.000
_cell.angle_alpha   90.00
_cell.angle_beta   90.00
_cell.angle_gamma   90.00
#
_symmetry.space_group_name_H-M   'P 1'
#
loop_
_entity.id
_entity.type
_entity.pdbx_description
1 polymer ?
#
loop_
_entity_poly.entity_id
_entity_poly.type
_entity_poly.pdbx_seq_one_letter_code
_entity_poly.pdbx_strand_id
1 'polypeptide(L)'
;MAEVLADSQHDPDFGRLLPDGRSYRVVPTEPVDAAWHTSLQHTEAYAAACEQIAGSFVHHVPILTEGMADGSSLEYTRQALKATGYYIDPEFWDGEAKSCCPPNPGI
;
A
#
# COMPACT_ATOMS: atom_id res chain seq x y z
N MET A 1 -7.32 19.77 2.10
CA MET A 1 -6.70 18.49 1.70
C MET A 1 -6.25 17.69 2.92
N ALA A 2 -5.41 18.22 3.81
CA ALA A 2 -5.10 17.56 5.10
C ALA A 2 -6.33 17.31 6.01
N GLU A 3 -7.32 18.22 5.99
CA GLU A 3 -8.58 18.05 6.75
C GLU A 3 -9.43 16.86 6.28
N VAL A 4 -9.43 16.55 4.97
CA VAL A 4 -10.21 15.42 4.43
C VAL A 4 -9.61 14.07 4.85
N LEU A 5 -8.27 13.96 4.84
CA LEU A 5 -7.56 12.76 5.30
C LEU A 5 -7.72 12.51 6.81
N ALA A 6 -7.75 13.58 7.62
CA ALA A 6 -7.97 13.48 9.06
C ALA A 6 -9.43 13.10 9.41
N ASP A 7 -10.41 13.49 8.59
CA ASP A 7 -11.78 13.00 8.73
C ASP A 7 -11.90 11.53 8.33
N SER A 8 -11.21 11.09 7.26
CA SER A 8 -11.27 9.70 6.78
C SER A 8 -10.50 8.69 7.63
N GLN A 9 -9.59 9.10 8.52
CA GLN A 9 -8.83 8.15 9.35
C GLN A 9 -9.73 7.30 10.28
N HIS A 10 -10.91 7.85 10.65
CA HIS A 10 -11.94 7.22 11.48
C HIS A 10 -13.01 6.49 10.67
N ASP A 11 -12.96 6.56 9.35
CA ASP A 11 -13.89 5.87 8.46
C ASP A 11 -13.54 4.35 8.44
N PRO A 12 -14.47 3.46 8.83
CA PRO A 12 -14.25 2.02 8.84
C PRO A 12 -14.02 1.42 7.43
N ASP A 13 -14.39 2.15 6.37
CA ASP A 13 -14.19 1.76 4.97
C ASP A 13 -12.90 2.36 4.37
N PHE A 14 -12.23 3.28 5.08
CA PHE A 14 -10.93 3.81 4.66
C PHE A 14 -9.84 2.74 4.80
N GLY A 15 -9.54 2.09 3.67
CA GLY A 15 -8.72 0.89 3.60
C GLY A 15 -9.37 -0.25 4.37
N ARG A 16 -10.23 -1.00 3.67
CA ARG A 16 -10.99 -2.17 4.15
C ARG A 16 -10.26 -2.89 5.28
N LEU A 17 -10.94 -2.99 6.43
CA LEU A 17 -10.60 -3.92 7.49
C LEU A 17 -10.79 -5.34 6.95
N LEU A 18 -9.74 -6.15 7.03
CA LEU A 18 -9.87 -7.60 6.94
C LEU A 18 -10.85 -8.09 8.01
N PRO A 19 -11.47 -9.27 7.82
CA PRO A 19 -12.33 -9.89 8.83
C PRO A 19 -11.67 -10.07 10.21
N ASP A 20 -10.33 -10.00 10.29
CA ASP A 20 -9.55 -10.07 11.52
C ASP A 20 -9.13 -8.69 12.10
N GLY A 21 -9.62 -7.60 11.51
CA GLY A 21 -9.39 -6.23 11.97
C GLY A 21 -8.13 -5.54 11.44
N ARG A 22 -7.35 -6.17 10.55
CA ARG A 22 -6.18 -5.53 9.92
C ARG A 22 -6.58 -4.64 8.74
N SER A 23 -6.06 -3.42 8.65
CA SER A 23 -6.29 -2.52 7.51
C SER A 23 -5.16 -2.58 6.49
N TYR A 24 -5.47 -2.62 5.19
CA TYR A 24 -4.50 -2.34 4.12
C TYR A 24 -4.84 -1.01 3.45
N ARG A 25 -4.14 0.05 3.86
CA ARG A 25 -4.36 1.42 3.39
C ARG A 25 -3.30 1.91 2.40
N VAL A 26 -2.18 1.20 2.31
CA VAL A 26 -1.03 1.64 1.50
C VAL A 26 -1.01 0.95 0.15
N VAL A 27 -0.94 1.75 -0.90
CA VAL A 27 -0.63 1.30 -2.26
C VAL A 27 0.63 1.99 -2.79
N PRO A 28 1.49 1.26 -3.53
CA PRO A 28 2.62 1.84 -4.23
C PRO A 28 2.21 2.52 -5.55
N THR A 29 3.10 3.36 -6.07
CA THR A 29 3.10 3.79 -7.48
C THR A 29 3.56 2.64 -8.39
N GLU A 30 3.28 2.74 -9.70
CA GLU A 30 3.64 1.69 -10.69
C GLU A 30 5.11 1.20 -10.63
N PRO A 31 6.16 2.06 -10.59
CA PRO A 31 7.53 1.55 -10.53
C PRO A 31 7.87 0.86 -9.20
N VAL A 32 7.30 1.31 -8.09
CA VAL A 32 7.50 0.68 -6.78
C VAL A 32 6.76 -0.65 -6.70
N ASP A 33 5.56 -0.74 -7.29
CA ASP A 33 4.77 -1.97 -7.41
C ASP A 33 5.54 -3.04 -8.20
N ALA A 34 6.17 -2.68 -9.31
CA ALA A 34 6.97 -3.60 -10.12
C ALA A 34 8.19 -4.15 -9.35
N ALA A 35 8.88 -3.28 -8.58
CA ALA A 35 9.99 -3.71 -7.73
C ALA A 35 9.51 -4.65 -6.62
N TRP A 36 8.37 -4.35 -5.99
CA TRP A 36 7.78 -5.20 -4.96
C TRP A 36 7.41 -6.58 -5.52
N HIS A 37 6.76 -6.65 -6.68
CA HIS A 37 6.45 -7.92 -7.36
C HIS A 37 7.70 -8.73 -7.72
N THR A 38 8.78 -8.06 -8.10
CA THR A 38 10.07 -8.72 -8.35
C THR A 38 10.62 -9.31 -7.06
N SER A 39 10.54 -8.58 -5.94
CA SER A 39 11.02 -9.08 -4.65
C SER A 39 10.26 -10.33 -4.18
N LEU A 40 8.95 -10.41 -4.39
CA LEU A 40 8.12 -11.56 -4.03
C LEU A 40 8.54 -12.85 -4.74
N GLN A 41 9.18 -12.77 -5.91
CA GLN A 41 9.70 -13.93 -6.64
C GLN A 41 10.97 -14.52 -6.01
N HIS A 42 11.69 -13.75 -5.18
CA HIS A 42 12.88 -14.18 -4.47
C HIS A 42 12.54 -14.46 -3.00
N THR A 43 11.79 -15.54 -2.78
CA THR A 43 11.08 -15.80 -1.52
C THR A 43 11.95 -15.85 -0.28
N GLU A 44 13.17 -16.40 -0.34
CA GLU A 44 14.10 -16.43 0.80
C GLU A 44 14.55 -15.01 1.20
N ALA A 45 14.99 -14.21 0.22
CA ALA A 45 15.42 -12.83 0.45
C ALA A 45 14.24 -11.95 0.91
N TYR A 46 13.07 -12.15 0.32
CA TYR A 46 11.85 -11.46 0.71
C TYR A 46 11.45 -11.75 2.15
N ALA A 47 11.43 -13.02 2.55
CA ALA A 47 11.09 -13.42 3.91
C ALA A 47 12.09 -12.83 4.94
N ALA A 48 13.39 -12.86 4.63
CA ALA A 48 14.41 -12.26 5.48
C ALA A 48 14.25 -10.73 5.60
N ALA A 49 13.97 -10.04 4.49
CA ALA A 49 13.73 -8.60 4.50
C ALA A 49 12.47 -8.23 5.29
N CYS A 50 11.38 -9.01 5.16
CA CYS A 50 10.17 -8.80 5.92
C CYS A 50 10.43 -8.92 7.44
N GLU A 51 11.14 -9.97 7.86
CA GLU A 51 11.52 -10.13 9.27
C GLU A 51 12.40 -8.97 9.76
N GLN A 52 13.40 -8.57 8.98
CA GLN A 52 14.32 -7.50 9.35
C GLN A 52 13.64 -6.12 9.46
N ILE A 53 12.72 -5.81 8.54
CA ILE A 53 12.12 -4.47 8.40
C ILE A 53 10.81 -4.36 9.18
N ALA A 54 9.97 -5.38 9.12
CA ALA A 54 8.61 -5.37 9.68
C ALA A 54 8.42 -6.30 10.87
N GLY A 55 9.44 -7.10 11.24
CA GLY A 55 9.36 -8.08 12.33
C GLY A 55 8.37 -9.22 12.08
N SER A 56 7.88 -9.36 10.84
CA SER A 56 6.95 -10.39 10.42
C SER A 56 6.83 -10.42 8.89
N PHE A 57 6.32 -11.51 8.33
CA PHE A 57 6.07 -11.63 6.90
C PHE A 57 4.99 -10.64 6.43
N VAL A 58 5.31 -9.78 5.47
CA VAL A 58 4.35 -8.87 4.84
C VAL A 58 3.62 -9.62 3.73
N HIS A 59 2.33 -9.84 3.89
CA HIS A 59 1.55 -10.55 2.87
C HIS A 59 1.13 -9.62 1.73
N HIS A 60 1.37 -10.03 0.49
CA HIS A 60 0.77 -9.40 -0.67
C HIS A 60 -0.70 -9.83 -0.80
N VAL A 61 -1.60 -8.85 -0.86
CA VAL A 61 -3.05 -9.06 -0.98
C VAL A 61 -3.54 -8.35 -2.25
N PRO A 62 -3.83 -9.10 -3.33
CA PRO A 62 -4.17 -8.53 -4.63
C PRO A 62 -5.65 -8.12 -4.69
N ILE A 63 -6.07 -7.04 -4.02
CA ILE A 63 -7.45 -6.55 -4.10
C ILE A 63 -7.44 -5.13 -4.67
N LEU A 64 -8.29 -4.87 -5.67
CA LEU A 64 -8.66 -3.49 -6.02
C LEU A 64 -9.86 -3.06 -5.16
N THR A 65 -9.62 -2.14 -4.22
CA THR A 65 -10.68 -1.50 -3.42
C THR A 65 -11.12 -0.18 -4.07
N GLU A 66 -12.26 0.38 -3.63
CA GLU A 66 -12.73 1.69 -4.11
C GLU A 66 -11.68 2.79 -3.91
N GLY A 67 -11.05 2.83 -2.73
CA GLY A 67 -9.99 3.79 -2.43
C GLY A 67 -8.72 3.65 -3.29
N MET A 68 -8.49 2.47 -3.86
CA MET A 68 -7.42 2.26 -4.83
C MET A 68 -7.83 2.70 -6.23
N ALA A 69 -9.11 2.52 -6.58
CA ALA A 69 -9.66 2.93 -7.86
C ALA A 69 -9.81 4.46 -7.99
N ASP A 70 -10.16 5.15 -6.91
CA ASP A 70 -10.32 6.61 -6.88
C ASP A 70 -9.03 7.39 -6.53
N GLY A 71 -7.97 6.67 -6.16
CA GLY A 71 -6.65 7.24 -5.85
C GLY A 71 -6.47 7.74 -4.41
N SER A 72 -7.50 7.70 -3.55
CA SER A 72 -7.41 8.13 -2.15
C SER A 72 -6.39 7.34 -1.33
N SER A 73 -6.20 6.05 -1.63
CA SER A 73 -5.20 5.20 -0.97
C SER A 73 -3.77 5.60 -1.33
N LEU A 74 -3.52 6.07 -2.55
CA LEU A 74 -2.20 6.55 -2.96
C LEU A 74 -1.86 7.86 -2.25
N GLU A 75 -2.82 8.78 -2.16
CA GLU A 75 -2.63 10.02 -1.40
C GLU A 75 -2.34 9.71 0.07
N TYR A 76 -3.08 8.77 0.67
CA TYR A 76 -2.76 8.28 2.01
C TYR A 76 -1.33 7.74 2.11
N THR A 77 -0.91 6.86 1.20
CA THR A 77 0.47 6.33 1.19
C THR A 77 1.49 7.46 1.17
N ARG A 78 1.30 8.48 0.32
CA ARG A 78 2.23 9.61 0.22
C ARG A 78 2.31 10.40 1.52
N GLN A 79 1.19 10.66 2.17
CA GLN A 79 1.18 11.35 3.45
C GLN A 79 1.84 10.52 4.55
N ALA A 80 1.55 9.21 4.59
CA ALA A 80 2.18 8.28 5.52
C ALA A 80 3.71 8.22 5.32
N LEU A 81 4.18 8.15 4.07
CA LEU A 81 5.60 8.21 3.75
C LEU A 81 6.21 9.54 4.19
N LYS A 82 5.57 10.68 3.92
CA LYS A 82 6.08 12.00 4.34
C LYS A 82 6.20 12.10 5.85
N ALA A 83 5.25 11.52 6.59
CA ALA A 83 5.27 11.53 8.05
C ALA A 83 6.44 10.73 8.66
N THR A 84 7.07 9.83 7.90
CA THR A 84 8.25 9.08 8.39
C THR A 84 9.51 9.96 8.53
N GLY A 85 9.57 11.09 7.80
CA GLY A 85 10.77 11.93 7.71
C GLY A 85 11.90 11.34 6.85
N TYR A 86 11.71 10.18 6.21
CA TYR A 86 12.66 9.64 5.24
C TYR A 86 12.65 10.44 3.94
N TYR A 87 13.78 10.42 3.23
CA TYR A 87 13.83 10.92 1.86
C TYR A 87 12.96 10.01 0.97
N ILE A 88 11.99 10.62 0.30
CA ILE A 88 11.13 9.96 -0.68
C ILE A 88 11.61 10.41 -2.04
N ASP A 89 12.10 9.47 -2.83
CA ASP A 89 12.59 9.79 -4.17
C ASP A 89 11.40 10.05 -5.11
N PRO A 90 11.25 11.28 -5.63
CA PRO A 90 10.15 11.63 -6.52
C PRO A 90 10.17 10.83 -7.83
N GLU A 91 11.35 10.34 -8.28
CA GLU A 91 11.46 9.47 -9.46
C GLU A 91 10.54 8.25 -9.34
N PHE A 92 10.44 7.69 -8.13
CA PHE A 92 9.63 6.50 -7.89
C PHE A 92 8.24 6.82 -7.35
N TRP A 93 8.04 7.93 -6.63
CA TRP A 93 6.79 8.18 -5.87
C TRP A 93 5.87 9.28 -6.40
N ASP A 94 6.26 10.07 -7.41
CA ASP A 94 5.39 11.13 -7.99
C ASP A 94 4.44 10.62 -9.10
N GLY A 95 4.49 9.32 -9.43
CA GLY A 95 3.65 8.70 -10.47
C GLY A 95 2.24 8.26 -10.03
N GLU A 96 1.52 7.57 -10.91
CA GLU A 96 0.20 7.00 -10.58
C GLU A 96 0.34 5.62 -9.92
N ALA A 97 -0.67 5.23 -9.15
CA ALA A 97 -0.89 3.85 -8.75
C ALA A 97 -1.77 3.18 -9.80
N LYS A 98 -1.41 1.97 -10.19
CA LYS A 98 -2.18 1.18 -11.14
C LYS A 98 -2.32 -0.23 -10.61
N SER A 99 -3.57 -0.67 -10.46
CA SER A 99 -3.80 -2.05 -10.03
C SER A 99 -3.40 -3.02 -11.13
N CYS A 100 -2.59 -4.01 -10.75
CA CYS A 100 -2.24 -5.15 -11.60
C CYS A 100 -3.31 -6.27 -11.55
N CYS A 101 -4.37 -6.11 -10.75
CA CYS A 101 -5.35 -7.14 -10.45
C CYS A 101 -6.77 -6.73 -10.85
N PRO A 102 -7.63 -7.68 -11.25
CA PRO A 102 -9.04 -7.39 -11.49
C PRO A 102 -9.76 -7.02 -10.18
N PRO A 103 -10.91 -6.32 -10.26
CA PRO A 103 -11.74 -6.05 -9.09
C PRO A 103 -12.12 -7.34 -8.36
N ASN A 104 -11.85 -7.39 -7.05
CA ASN A 104 -12.26 -8.48 -6.15
C ASN A 104 -11.97 -9.90 -6.66
N PRO A 105 -10.69 -10.35 -6.72
CA PRO A 105 -10.34 -11.65 -7.29
C PRO A 105 -10.73 -12.88 -6.44
N GLY A 106 -11.56 -12.72 -5.41
CA GLY A 106 -12.20 -13.83 -4.70
C GLY A 106 -11.34 -14.49 -3.62
N ILE A 107 -10.89 -13.68 -2.65
CA ILE A 107 -10.41 -14.16 -1.33
C ILE A 107 -11.45 -13.91 -0.25
#